data_AF-A0A3D5KCL2-F1
#
_entry.id   AF-A0A3D5KCL2-F1
#
_cell.length_a   1.000
_cell.length_b   1.000
_cell.length_c   1.000
_cell.angle_alpha   90.00
_cell.angle_beta   90.00
_cell.angle_gamma   90.00
#
_symmetry.space_group_name_H-M   'P 1'
#
loop_
_entity.id
_entity.type
_entity.pdbx_description
1 polymer ?
#
loop_
_entity_poly.entity_id
_entity_poly.type
_entity_poly.pdbx_seq_one_letter_code
_entity_poly.pdbx_strand_id
1 'polypeptide(L)'
;MVGVLSIDFDYFINASSEKRNMYFPDVNYEMPNDMLQSIWKKRYLRYPELKQVGVIDDYYFLKSYLRNLKIARENFLKVDN
;
A
#
# COMPACT_ATOMS: atom_id res chain seq x y z
N MET A 1 2.89 -12.33 18.74
CA MET A 1 3.70 -12.31 17.50
C MET A 1 2.76 -11.97 16.37
N VAL A 2 2.92 -10.80 15.76
CA VAL A 2 2.24 -10.49 14.50
C VAL A 2 3.20 -11.00 13.42
N GLY A 3 2.87 -12.10 12.75
CA GLY A 3 3.63 -12.52 11.57
C GLY A 3 3.41 -11.49 10.49
N VAL A 4 4.46 -10.76 10.11
CA VAL A 4 4.35 -9.74 9.05
C VAL A 4 4.87 -10.36 7.77
N LEU A 5 3.97 -10.56 6.82
CA LEU A 5 4.36 -10.76 5.43
C LEU A 5 4.67 -9.37 4.86
N SER A 6 5.94 -9.11 4.52
CA SER A 6 6.32 -7.88 3.85
C SER A 6 5.96 -7.99 2.37
N ILE A 7 4.90 -7.31 1.95
CA ILE A 7 4.48 -7.22 0.55
C ILE A 7 4.49 -5.75 0.17
N ASP A 8 5.14 -5.42 -0.95
CA ASP A 8 5.02 -4.10 -1.54
C ASP A 8 3.56 -3.88 -1.97
N PHE A 9 2.91 -2.88 -1.39
CA PHE A 9 1.48 -2.66 -1.62
C PHE A 9 1.18 -2.19 -3.05
N ASP A 10 2.19 -1.68 -3.75
CA ASP A 10 2.11 -1.14 -5.10
C ASP A 10 1.61 -2.14 -6.14
N TYR A 11 1.81 -3.44 -5.94
CA TYR A 11 1.29 -4.50 -6.81
C TYR A 11 -0.25 -4.54 -6.86
N PHE A 12 -0.90 -4.02 -5.82
CA PHE A 12 -2.35 -4.05 -5.71
C PHE A 12 -3.03 -2.78 -6.18
N ILE A 13 -2.29 -1.70 -6.41
CA ILE A 13 -2.87 -0.43 -6.82
C ILE A 13 -3.49 -0.61 -8.21
N ASN A 14 -4.78 -0.28 -8.35
CA ASN A 14 -5.50 -0.37 -9.62
C ASN A 14 -5.16 0.82 -10.53
N ALA A 15 -3.89 0.95 -10.88
CA ALA A 15 -3.35 1.95 -11.80
C ALA A 15 -2.07 1.42 -12.45
N SER A 16 -1.86 1.73 -13.73
CA SER A 16 -0.59 1.43 -14.39
C SER A 16 0.56 2.20 -13.74
N SER A 17 1.78 1.69 -13.87
CA SER A 17 3.00 2.40 -13.44
C SER A 17 3.11 3.80 -14.06
N GLU A 18 2.75 3.93 -15.33
CA GLU A 18 2.70 5.22 -16.03
C GLU A 18 1.72 6.21 -15.37
N LYS A 19 0.50 5.76 -15.05
CA LYS A 19 -0.48 6.59 -14.32
C LYS A 19 0.03 6.98 -12.94
N ARG A 20 0.69 6.07 -12.22
CA ARG A 20 1.28 6.37 -10.91
C ARG A 20 2.37 7.43 -11.05
N ASN A 21 3.29 7.28 -12.01
CA ASN A 21 4.35 8.26 -12.27
C ASN A 21 3.81 9.66 -12.64
N MET A 22 2.69 9.72 -13.37
CA MET A 22 2.08 10.98 -13.78
C MET A 22 1.33 11.66 -12.62
N TYR A 23 0.53 10.90 -11.88
CA TYR A 23 -0.46 11.45 -10.96
C TYR A 23 -0.08 11.39 -9.48
N PHE A 24 0.80 10.48 -9.06
CA PHE A 24 1.15 10.30 -7.65
C PHE A 24 2.20 11.33 -7.25
N PRO A 25 2.11 11.92 -6.05
CA PRO A 25 3.12 12.85 -5.59
C PRO A 25 4.43 12.10 -5.32
N ASP A 26 5.55 12.75 -5.61
CA ASP A 26 6.87 12.26 -5.21
C ASP A 26 7.06 12.59 -3.73
N VAL A 27 6.92 11.57 -2.88
CA VAL A 27 6.93 11.68 -1.42
C VAL A 27 7.85 10.61 -0.86
N ASN A 28 8.59 10.96 0.19
CA ASN A 28 9.48 10.02 0.87
C ASN A 28 8.92 9.60 2.24
N TYR A 29 9.44 8.50 2.78
CA TYR A 29 8.98 7.94 4.06
C TYR A 29 9.38 8.77 5.29
N GLU A 30 10.40 9.63 5.16
CA GLU A 30 10.91 10.47 6.24
C GLU A 30 10.12 11.78 6.39
N MET A 31 9.19 12.08 5.47
CA MET A 31 8.41 13.32 5.52
C MET A 31 7.46 13.33 6.73
N PRO A 32 7.33 14.47 7.42
CA PRO A 32 6.29 14.67 8.43
C PRO A 32 4.89 14.40 7.88
N ASN A 33 4.04 13.75 8.69
CA ASN A 33 2.70 13.31 8.27
C ASN A 33 1.78 14.48 7.86
N ASP A 34 1.89 15.63 8.53
CA ASP A 34 1.16 16.86 8.19
C ASP A 34 1.56 17.40 6.80
N MET A 35 2.86 17.35 6.49
CA MET A 35 3.38 17.71 5.18
C MET A 35 2.89 16.73 4.10
N LEU A 36 2.92 15.43 4.38
CA LEU A 36 2.42 14.38 3.49
C LEU A 36 0.93 14.59 3.16
N GLN A 37 0.09 14.83 4.18
CA GLN A 37 -1.34 15.10 4.00
C GLN A 37 -1.58 16.36 3.16
N SER A 38 -0.79 17.42 3.36
CA SER A 38 -0.88 18.66 2.58
C SER A 38 -0.56 18.43 1.10
N ILE A 39 0.49 17.65 0.80
CA ILE A 39 0.87 17.29 -0.58
C ILE A 39 -0.25 16.49 -1.25
N TRP A 40 -0.76 15.45 -0.58
CA TRP A 40 -1.86 14.65 -1.09
C TRP A 40 -3.12 15.47 -1.32
N LYS A 41 -3.48 16.37 -0.39
CA LYS A 41 -4.63 17.27 -0.55
C LYS A 41 -4.51 18.11 -1.82
N LYS A 42 -3.34 18.70 -2.08
CA LYS A 42 -3.07 19.46 -3.32
C LYS A 42 -3.16 18.55 -4.55
N ARG A 43 -2.65 17.33 -4.47
CA ARG A 43 -2.68 16.37 -5.58
C ARG A 43 -4.09 15.95 -5.95
N TYR A 44 -4.94 15.63 -4.97
CA TYR A 44 -6.36 15.30 -5.18
C TYR A 44 -7.18 16.47 -5.73
N LEU A 45 -6.83 17.72 -5.39
CA LEU A 45 -7.47 18.89 -5.99
C LEU A 45 -7.09 19.06 -7.46
N ARG A 46 -5.83 18.75 -7.82
CA ARG A 46 -5.33 18.86 -9.20
C ARG A 46 -5.78 17.68 -10.08
N TYR A 47 -5.87 16.48 -9.52
CA TYR A 47 -6.24 15.25 -10.24
C TYR A 47 -7.33 14.50 -9.46
N PRO A 48 -8.61 14.90 -9.59
CA PRO A 48 -9.72 14.26 -8.91
C PRO A 48 -9.88 12.76 -9.25
N GLU A 49 -9.38 12.32 -10.40
CA GLU A 49 -9.37 10.93 -10.87
C GLU A 49 -8.61 10.00 -9.92
N LEU A 50 -7.65 10.53 -9.15
CA LEU A 50 -6.95 9.78 -8.11
C LEU A 50 -7.90 9.21 -7.06
N LYS A 51 -9.07 9.83 -6.84
CA LYS A 51 -10.09 9.31 -5.90
C LYS A 51 -10.75 8.02 -6.39
N GLN A 52 -10.62 7.71 -7.68
CA GLN A 52 -11.14 6.48 -8.27
C GLN A 52 -10.11 5.35 -8.23
N VAL A 53 -8.84 5.65 -7.91
CA VAL A 53 -7.80 4.64 -7.77
C VAL A 53 -8.08 3.84 -6.51
N GLY A 54 -8.45 2.57 -6.71
CA GLY A 54 -8.62 1.59 -5.66
C GLY A 54 -7.50 0.54 -5.68
N VAL A 55 -7.84 -0.64 -5.19
CA VAL A 55 -7.01 -1.84 -5.28
C VAL A 55 -7.68 -2.88 -6.16
N ILE A 56 -6.89 -3.74 -6.81
CA ILE A 56 -7.39 -4.85 -7.64
C ILE A 56 -7.93 -6.01 -6.79
N ASP A 57 -8.74 -6.89 -7.38
CA ASP A 57 -9.39 -8.01 -6.69
C ASP A 57 -8.40 -8.97 -6.01
N ASP A 58 -7.20 -9.13 -6.57
CA ASP A 58 -6.13 -9.96 -6.02
C ASP A 58 -5.72 -9.55 -4.61
N TYR A 59 -5.84 -8.26 -4.27
CA TYR A 59 -5.64 -7.78 -2.90
C TYR A 59 -6.61 -8.44 -1.93
N TYR A 60 -7.89 -8.47 -2.29
CA TYR A 60 -8.94 -9.02 -1.43
C TYR A 60 -8.82 -10.53 -1.33
N PHE A 61 -8.48 -11.20 -2.43
CA PHE A 61 -8.17 -12.63 -2.44
C PHE A 61 -7.00 -12.93 -1.50
N LEU A 62 -5.85 -12.27 -1.69
CA LEU A 62 -4.65 -12.52 -0.90
C LEU A 62 -4.86 -12.18 0.57
N LYS A 63 -5.53 -11.06 0.88
CA LYS A 63 -5.89 -10.68 2.24
C LYS A 63 -6.75 -11.75 2.91
N SER A 64 -7.74 -12.29 2.20
CA SER A 64 -8.59 -13.37 2.72
C SER A 64 -7.78 -14.65 2.93
N TYR A 65 -6.96 -15.04 1.96
CA TYR A 65 -6.09 -16.20 2.04
C TYR A 65 -5.16 -16.14 3.25
N LEU A 66 -4.41 -15.04 3.41
CA LEU A 66 -3.47 -14.85 4.51
C LEU A 66 -4.15 -14.87 5.88
N ARG A 67 -5.36 -14.30 6.01
CA ARG A 67 -6.12 -14.31 7.27
C ARG A 67 -6.60 -15.70 7.68
N ASN A 68 -6.80 -16.59 6.71
CA ASN A 68 -7.24 -17.96 6.96
C ASN A 68 -6.09 -18.96 6.97
N LEU A 69 -4.86 -18.51 6.70
CA LEU A 69 -3.69 -19.37 6.66
C LEU A 69 -3.33 -19.86 8.06
N LYS A 70 -3.39 -21.17 8.27
CA LYS A 70 -2.92 -21.80 9.49
C LYS A 70 -1.41 -22.02 9.38
N ILE A 71 -0.65 -20.99 9.70
CA ILE A 71 0.82 -21.06 9.71
C ILE A 71 1.26 -21.74 11.00
N ALA A 72 2.05 -22.81 10.87
CA ALA A 72 2.67 -23.48 12.00
C ALA A 72 3.70 -22.54 12.66
N ARG A 73 3.82 -22.59 13.99
CA ARG A 73 4.57 -21.59 14.78
C ARG A 73 6.05 -21.53 14.41
N GLU A 74 6.60 -22.66 13.98
CA GLU A 74 7.96 -22.85 13.49
C GLU A 74 8.29 -22.06 12.21
N ASN A 75 7.28 -21.68 11.43
CA ASN A 75 7.47 -20.91 10.20
C ASN A 75 7.46 -19.40 10.44
N PHE A 76 7.29 -18.94 11.68
CA PHE A 76 7.41 -17.54 12.02
C PHE A 76 8.86 -17.19 12.31
N LEU A 77 9.46 -16.41 11.41
CA LEU A 77 10.77 -15.81 11.65
C LEU A 77 10.65 -14.73 12.72
N LYS A 78 11.53 -14.78 13.71
CA LYS A 78 11.73 -13.68 14.65
C LYS A 78 12.72 -12.73 13.99
N VAL A 79 12.25 -11.54 13.63
CA VAL A 79 13.12 -10.45 13.20
C VAL A 79 13.43 -9.65 14.47
N ASP A 80 14.72 -9.46 14.77
CA ASP A 80 15.13 -8.65 15.91
C ASP A 80 14.70 -7.19 15.68
N ASN A 81 14.14 -6.58 16.74
CA ASN A 81 13.75 -5.16 16.77
C ASN A 81 14.96 -4.27 17.01
#